data_AF-D6U092-F1
#
_entry.id   AF-D6U092-F1
#
_cell.length_a   1.000
_cell.length_b   1.000
_cell.length_c   1.000
_cell.angle_alpha   90.00
_cell.angle_beta   90.00
_cell.angle_gamma   90.00
#
_symmetry.space_group_name_H-M   'P 1'
#
loop_
_entity.id
_entity.type
_entity.pdbx_description
1 polymer ?
#
loop_
_entity_poly.entity_id
_entity_poly.type
_entity_poly.pdbx_seq_one_letter_code
_entity_poly.pdbx_strand_id
1 'polypeptide(L)'
;MDQASLEQPEVKQSEVEQTTLLLPGAPQKPAHRNRYLPIGLTLAGILAVLVALVTLPLWQDYLLIDKASPSSPHAGTTHTVSKPGPTPTPIPFDPSVGAVLPTHRVVAFYAVPGAEPTGPAYVVNQAMLDHLKQQGAVYEQLDPAHPVQLGIDLVVSVPDSYPGPDNTYSHHVDDDTLRTYVDFCQRNNLLLFLDLNIGQAPVMKEVSSFLPYLEQYPFVHMAIDPEWMFPRHDGIPGTNLSNVRSSDLNPIIDAVAALPQKYHIPRKILIIHQYRGDGESASNPYDAGEAEIADKRNLHSSPLVDMVIHVDSVGGFPGDKEEKKQQYNEWVGNDMQHYHNFRYGGFKIFYKIEAKTGIMPTKDVLALNPPPMVITYGN
;
A
#
# COMPACT_ATOMS: atom_id res chain seq x y z
N MET A 1 -38.44 -59.09 1.50
CA MET A 1 -37.35 -59.36 2.46
C MET A 1 -36.33 -60.18 1.69
N ASP A 2 -35.14 -59.71 1.34
CA ASP A 2 -34.45 -58.51 1.75
C ASP A 2 -33.28 -58.24 0.78
N GLN A 3 -32.93 -56.95 0.67
CA GLN A 3 -31.65 -56.36 0.25
C GLN A 3 -31.10 -56.59 -1.17
N ALA A 4 -31.33 -55.58 -2.00
CA ALA A 4 -30.46 -55.21 -3.12
C ALA A 4 -29.21 -54.49 -2.59
N SER A 5 -28.02 -54.96 -2.99
CA SER A 5 -26.76 -54.23 -2.84
C SER A 5 -26.59 -53.29 -4.04
N LEU A 6 -26.56 -51.98 -3.79
CA LEU A 6 -26.23 -50.95 -4.76
C LEU A 6 -24.73 -50.69 -4.71
N GLU A 7 -23.99 -51.16 -5.73
CA GLU A 7 -22.65 -50.68 -6.04
C GLU A 7 -22.73 -49.24 -6.56
N GLN A 8 -21.94 -48.33 -5.98
CA GLN A 8 -21.75 -46.97 -6.50
C GLN A 8 -20.66 -46.97 -7.57
N PRO A 9 -20.84 -46.23 -8.69
CA PRO A 9 -19.75 -45.98 -9.61
C PRO A 9 -18.86 -44.83 -9.11
N GLU A 10 -17.57 -45.10 -9.16
CA GLU A 10 -16.43 -44.23 -8.90
C GLU A 10 -16.47 -42.97 -9.79
N VAL A 11 -16.59 -41.78 -9.15
CA VAL A 11 -16.54 -40.49 -9.84
C VAL A 11 -15.08 -40.11 -10.04
N LYS A 12 -14.63 -40.24 -11.28
CA LYS A 12 -13.32 -39.78 -11.75
C LYS A 12 -13.29 -38.25 -11.75
N GLN A 13 -12.51 -37.64 -10.85
CA GLN A 13 -12.23 -36.21 -10.87
C GLN A 13 -11.45 -35.86 -12.14
N SER A 14 -12.02 -34.99 -12.97
CA SER A 14 -11.38 -34.42 -14.14
C SER A 14 -10.39 -33.33 -13.71
N GLU A 15 -9.13 -33.47 -14.11
CA GLU A 15 -8.13 -32.40 -14.10
C GLU A 15 -8.69 -31.14 -14.77
N VAL A 16 -8.79 -30.06 -14.00
CA VAL A 16 -9.01 -28.72 -14.53
C VAL A 16 -7.63 -28.19 -14.93
N GLU A 17 -7.43 -28.08 -16.23
CA GLU A 17 -6.23 -27.52 -16.86
C GLU A 17 -6.09 -26.05 -16.46
N GLN A 18 -5.21 -25.78 -15.48
CA GLN A 18 -4.84 -24.42 -15.09
C GLN A 18 -4.09 -23.77 -16.26
N THR A 19 -4.75 -22.84 -16.95
CA THR A 19 -4.10 -22.00 -17.95
C THR A 19 -3.23 -20.97 -17.25
N THR A 20 -1.94 -21.28 -17.07
CA THR A 20 -0.92 -20.32 -16.61
C THR A 20 -0.83 -19.16 -17.60
N LEU A 21 -1.28 -17.97 -17.19
CA LEU A 21 -1.04 -16.73 -17.90
C LEU A 21 0.44 -16.34 -17.72
N LEU A 22 1.30 -16.87 -18.59
CA LEU A 22 2.69 -16.46 -18.71
C LEU A 22 2.76 -15.03 -19.28
N LEU A 23 3.33 -14.11 -18.50
CA LEU A 23 3.72 -12.78 -18.99
C LEU A 23 4.82 -12.93 -20.06
N PRO A 24 4.78 -12.14 -21.16
CA PRO A 24 5.78 -12.24 -22.23
C PRO A 24 7.16 -11.75 -21.77
N GLY A 25 8.17 -12.58 -22.04
CA GLY A 25 9.57 -12.33 -21.67
C GLY A 25 10.18 -11.08 -22.30
N ALA A 26 11.10 -10.46 -21.54
CA ALA A 26 11.83 -9.26 -21.91
C ALA A 26 12.71 -9.44 -23.18
N PRO A 27 12.94 -8.37 -23.97
CA PRO A 27 13.78 -8.44 -25.16
C PRO A 27 15.26 -8.58 -24.81
N GLN A 28 15.92 -9.57 -25.43
CA GLN A 28 17.37 -9.76 -25.37
C GLN A 28 18.12 -8.56 -26.00
N LYS A 29 19.00 -7.91 -25.24
CA LYS A 29 20.00 -6.96 -25.77
C LYS A 29 21.31 -7.68 -26.13
N PRO A 30 21.99 -7.30 -27.23
CA PRO A 30 23.18 -7.99 -27.70
C PRO A 30 24.41 -7.66 -26.85
N ALA A 31 25.27 -8.68 -26.71
CA ALA A 31 26.52 -8.67 -25.97
C ALA A 31 27.50 -7.59 -26.49
N HIS A 32 27.83 -6.62 -25.64
CA HIS A 32 28.96 -5.72 -25.87
C HIS A 32 30.24 -6.29 -25.22
N ARG A 33 31.22 -6.53 -26.08
CA ARG A 33 32.53 -7.13 -25.77
C ARG A 33 33.47 -6.04 -25.24
N ASN A 34 33.66 -5.97 -23.93
CA ASN A 34 34.64 -5.04 -23.33
C ASN A 34 36.07 -5.54 -23.55
N ARG A 35 36.88 -4.74 -24.27
CA ARG A 35 38.33 -4.88 -24.33
C ARG A 35 38.94 -3.96 -23.27
N TYR A 36 39.68 -4.56 -22.34
CA TYR A 36 40.54 -3.85 -21.40
C TYR A 36 41.79 -3.32 -22.10
N LEU A 37 42.18 -2.08 -21.79
CA LEU A 37 43.55 -1.58 -21.96
C LEU A 37 43.91 -0.73 -20.73
N PRO A 38 45.07 -0.95 -20.08
CA PRO A 38 45.43 -0.23 -18.86
C PRO A 38 46.24 1.03 -19.18
N ILE A 39 45.91 2.15 -18.56
CA ILE A 39 46.79 3.32 -18.45
C ILE A 39 46.80 3.74 -16.97
N GLY A 40 47.99 3.70 -16.39
CA GLY A 40 48.23 4.05 -14.99
C GLY A 40 48.56 5.52 -14.77
N LEU A 41 48.49 5.88 -13.49
CA LEU A 41 49.27 6.90 -12.77
C LEU A 41 49.09 8.38 -13.18
N THR A 42 48.40 9.12 -12.32
CA THR A 42 48.89 10.26 -11.51
C THR A 42 47.84 11.37 -11.41
N LEU A 43 47.42 11.71 -10.18
CA LEU A 43 47.17 13.08 -9.69
C LEU A 43 46.57 13.02 -8.26
N ALA A 44 47.39 12.51 -7.33
CA ALA A 44 47.34 12.95 -5.95
C ALA A 44 47.86 14.40 -5.92
N GLY A 45 46.96 15.38 -5.95
CA GLY A 45 47.38 16.78 -6.03
C GLY A 45 46.29 17.86 -6.02
N ILE A 46 45.02 17.53 -5.74
CA ILE A 46 43.92 18.53 -5.72
C ILE A 46 43.06 18.45 -4.44
N LEU A 47 43.41 17.62 -3.45
CA LEU A 47 42.64 17.46 -2.21
C LEU A 47 43.18 18.27 -1.00
N ALA A 48 44.17 19.15 -1.19
CA ALA A 48 44.83 19.86 -0.07
C ALA A 48 44.61 21.39 -0.03
N VAL A 49 43.77 21.97 -0.91
CA VAL A 49 43.59 23.44 -1.01
C VAL A 49 42.17 23.92 -0.65
N LEU A 50 41.18 23.02 -0.50
CA LEU A 50 39.79 23.43 -0.19
C LEU A 50 39.38 23.33 1.29
N VAL A 51 40.28 22.88 2.18
CA VAL A 51 40.00 22.78 3.64
C VAL A 51 40.47 24.04 4.42
N ALA A 52 41.11 25.01 3.75
CA ALA A 52 41.63 26.22 4.41
C ALA A 52 40.75 27.48 4.28
N LEU A 53 39.50 27.37 3.77
CA LEU A 53 38.64 28.53 3.48
C LEU A 53 37.27 28.53 4.20
N VAL A 54 37.08 27.72 5.27
CA VAL A 54 35.79 27.69 6.02
C VAL A 54 35.96 27.87 7.54
N THR A 55 37.11 28.33 8.04
CA THR A 55 37.35 28.45 9.51
C THR A 55 37.58 29.87 10.05
N LEU A 56 37.28 30.93 9.27
CA LEU A 56 37.35 32.33 9.70
C LEU A 56 36.15 33.07 9.10
N PRO A 57 35.00 33.24 9.80
CA PRO A 57 34.92 34.12 10.98
C PRO A 57 33.85 33.68 12.01
N LEU A 58 34.26 33.12 13.15
CA LEU A 58 33.38 32.87 14.30
C LEU A 58 34.00 33.39 15.60
N TRP A 59 34.61 34.58 15.56
CA TRP A 59 35.23 35.21 16.73
C TRP A 59 35.14 36.73 16.60
N GLN A 60 33.95 37.31 16.73
CA GLN A 60 33.86 38.78 16.87
C GLN A 60 32.68 39.37 17.67
N ASP A 61 31.84 38.57 18.32
CA ASP A 61 30.76 39.10 19.18
C ASP A 61 30.88 38.77 20.67
N TYR A 62 31.99 38.13 21.07
CA TYR A 62 32.36 38.01 22.48
C TYR A 62 33.46 39.02 22.77
N LEU A 63 33.12 40.18 23.34
CA LEU A 63 33.93 41.00 24.26
C LEU A 63 33.43 42.46 24.27
N LEU A 64 32.23 42.72 24.79
CA LEU A 64 31.93 44.03 25.38
C LEU A 64 30.90 43.85 26.50
N ILE A 65 31.40 43.47 27.69
CA ILE A 65 30.70 43.68 28.96
C ILE A 65 31.56 44.60 29.83
N ASP A 66 30.85 45.56 30.42
CA ASP A 66 31.17 46.46 31.54
C ASP A 66 32.06 47.68 31.31
N LYS A 67 31.39 48.85 31.30
CA LYS A 67 31.72 49.99 32.16
C LYS A 67 30.48 50.83 32.47
N ALA A 68 30.09 50.84 33.74
CA ALA A 68 29.06 51.69 34.32
C ALA A 68 29.67 52.88 35.08
N SER A 69 29.09 54.10 34.94
CA SER A 69 29.11 55.22 35.91
C SER A 69 28.41 56.49 35.34
N PRO A 70 27.96 57.49 36.16
CA PRO A 70 26.54 57.65 36.49
C PRO A 70 25.88 59.03 36.20
N SER A 71 24.55 59.03 36.32
CA SER A 71 23.62 60.09 36.82
C SER A 71 23.48 61.45 36.10
N SER A 72 22.28 61.73 35.56
CA SER A 72 21.28 62.66 36.16
C SER A 72 20.04 62.90 35.27
N PRO A 73 18.90 63.37 35.81
CA PRO A 73 17.54 62.97 35.40
C PRO A 73 16.75 64.05 34.65
N HIS A 74 15.73 63.62 33.88
CA HIS A 74 14.47 64.29 33.44
C HIS A 74 14.07 63.64 32.09
N ALA A 75 12.83 63.34 31.72
CA ALA A 75 11.50 63.59 32.25
C ALA A 75 10.60 62.41 31.82
N GLY A 76 9.48 62.22 32.51
CA GLY A 76 8.62 61.05 32.38
C GLY A 76 8.04 60.84 30.98
N THR A 77 8.33 59.66 30.42
CA THR A 77 7.47 58.99 29.44
C THR A 77 7.04 57.69 30.09
N THR A 78 5.77 57.59 30.46
CA THR A 78 5.14 56.33 30.88
C THR A 78 5.17 55.36 29.70
N HIS A 79 6.21 54.55 29.62
CA HIS A 79 6.18 53.31 28.85
C HIS A 79 5.30 52.33 29.62
N THR A 80 4.04 52.22 29.22
CA THR A 80 3.22 51.06 29.57
C THR A 80 3.97 49.82 29.12
N VAL A 81 4.53 49.07 30.07
CA VAL A 81 5.03 47.71 29.84
C VAL A 81 3.82 46.90 29.41
N SER A 82 3.69 46.66 28.11
CA SER A 82 2.73 45.70 27.56
C SER A 82 3.09 44.34 28.16
N LYS A 83 2.21 43.85 29.03
CA LYS A 83 2.21 42.47 29.53
C LYS A 83 2.43 41.54 28.32
N PRO A 84 3.42 40.61 28.34
CA PRO A 84 3.54 39.63 27.27
C PRO A 84 2.21 38.91 27.16
N GLY A 85 1.56 39.03 25.99
CA GLY A 85 0.34 38.29 25.69
C GLY A 85 0.62 36.80 25.86
N PRO A 86 -0.39 35.99 26.25
CA PRO A 86 -0.21 34.55 26.35
C PRO A 86 0.36 34.04 25.03
N THR A 87 1.53 33.41 25.08
CA THR A 87 2.08 32.68 23.94
C THR A 87 1.02 31.67 23.51
N PRO A 88 0.55 31.69 22.24
CA PRO A 88 -0.45 30.73 21.79
C PRO A 88 0.09 29.32 22.05
N THR A 89 -0.65 28.54 22.84
CA THR A 89 -0.32 27.13 23.07
C THR A 89 -0.27 26.43 21.71
N PRO A 90 0.82 25.73 21.37
CA PRO A 90 0.88 24.96 20.13
C PRO A 90 -0.32 24.01 20.07
N ILE A 91 -1.09 24.05 18.99
CA ILE A 91 -2.15 23.07 18.75
C ILE A 91 -1.45 21.71 18.57
N PRO A 92 -1.78 20.68 19.37
CA PRO A 92 -1.20 19.35 19.19
C PRO A 92 -1.46 18.85 17.77
N PHE A 93 -0.46 18.24 17.15
CA PHE A 93 -0.61 17.64 15.83
C PHE A 93 -1.69 16.54 15.87
N ASP A 94 -2.70 16.67 15.00
CA ASP A 94 -3.78 15.70 14.86
C ASP A 94 -3.65 14.98 13.50
N PRO A 95 -3.25 13.70 13.48
CA PRO A 95 -3.07 12.93 12.25
C PRO A 95 -4.38 12.65 11.50
N SER A 96 -5.55 12.95 12.09
CA SER A 96 -6.84 12.85 11.41
C SER A 96 -7.12 14.03 10.48
N VAL A 97 -6.44 15.16 10.67
CA VAL A 97 -6.57 16.33 9.79
C VAL A 97 -5.93 16.00 8.45
N GLY A 98 -6.74 16.00 7.38
CA GLY A 98 -6.30 15.63 6.04
C GLY A 98 -6.29 14.12 5.76
N ALA A 99 -6.73 13.29 6.72
CA ALA A 99 -6.93 11.87 6.48
C ALA A 99 -8.13 11.63 5.55
N VAL A 100 -8.00 10.65 4.66
CA VAL A 100 -9.04 10.31 3.67
C VAL A 100 -10.23 9.61 4.32
N LEU A 101 -9.97 8.62 5.16
CA LEU A 101 -11.02 7.86 5.87
C LEU A 101 -11.32 8.49 7.24
N PRO A 102 -12.59 8.49 7.70
CA PRO A 102 -13.78 7.89 7.06
C PRO A 102 -14.54 8.85 6.12
N THR A 103 -14.05 10.07 5.87
CA THR A 103 -14.87 11.11 5.24
C THR A 103 -15.06 10.94 3.74
N HIS A 104 -14.09 10.33 3.06
CA HIS A 104 -14.13 10.07 1.62
C HIS A 104 -14.16 8.58 1.35
N ARG A 105 -14.89 8.16 0.31
CA ARG A 105 -14.78 6.79 -0.22
C ARG A 105 -13.66 6.75 -1.25
N VAL A 106 -12.80 5.75 -1.15
CA VAL A 106 -11.75 5.52 -2.14
C VAL A 106 -12.29 4.67 -3.28
N VAL A 107 -12.08 5.12 -4.51
CA VAL A 107 -12.29 4.33 -5.73
C VAL A 107 -10.99 4.35 -6.51
N ALA A 108 -10.36 3.18 -6.67
CA ALA A 108 -9.04 3.07 -7.28
C ALA A 108 -9.03 2.07 -8.44
N PHE A 109 -8.15 2.32 -9.40
CA PHE A 109 -7.85 1.39 -10.49
C PHE A 109 -6.57 0.61 -10.20
N TYR A 110 -6.63 -0.70 -10.34
CA TYR A 110 -5.50 -1.60 -10.14
C TYR A 110 -4.53 -1.53 -11.32
N ALA A 111 -3.24 -1.67 -11.04
CA ALA A 111 -2.17 -1.59 -12.01
C ALA A 111 -1.03 -2.56 -11.68
N VAL A 112 -0.79 -3.49 -12.60
CA VAL A 112 0.54 -4.05 -12.83
C VAL A 112 1.10 -3.36 -14.08
N PRO A 113 2.20 -2.59 -13.97
CA PRO A 113 2.72 -1.83 -15.10
C PRO A 113 2.94 -2.66 -16.37
N GLY A 114 2.37 -2.21 -17.48
CA GLY A 114 2.49 -2.87 -18.78
C GLY A 114 1.64 -4.13 -18.96
N ALA A 115 0.95 -4.62 -17.92
CA ALA A 115 0.13 -5.82 -18.00
C ALA A 115 -1.37 -5.48 -18.09
N GLU A 116 -1.83 -5.08 -19.29
CA GLU A 116 -3.23 -4.73 -19.57
C GLU A 116 -4.28 -5.72 -19.00
N PRO A 117 -4.08 -7.05 -19.05
CA PRO A 117 -5.07 -7.99 -18.55
C PRO A 117 -5.35 -7.88 -17.05
N THR A 118 -4.47 -7.25 -16.26
CA THR A 118 -4.58 -7.21 -14.78
C THR A 118 -5.48 -6.09 -14.29
N GLY A 119 -5.39 -4.91 -14.89
CA GLY A 119 -6.09 -3.74 -14.39
C GLY A 119 -6.11 -2.57 -15.38
N PRO A 120 -7.12 -1.70 -15.28
CA PRO A 120 -7.30 -0.56 -16.17
C PRO A 120 -6.20 0.50 -16.06
N ALA A 121 -5.45 0.52 -14.96
CA ALA A 121 -4.34 1.46 -14.75
C ALA A 121 -2.95 0.89 -15.12
N TYR A 122 -2.87 -0.22 -15.87
CA TYR A 122 -1.59 -0.78 -16.38
C TYR A 122 -0.70 0.23 -17.12
N VAL A 123 -1.31 1.28 -17.69
CA VAL A 123 -0.65 2.48 -18.22
C VAL A 123 -1.44 3.71 -17.79
N VAL A 124 -0.77 4.72 -17.24
CA VAL A 124 -1.40 6.00 -16.90
C VAL A 124 -1.51 6.91 -18.12
N ASN A 125 -2.74 7.29 -18.47
CA ASN A 125 -3.02 8.24 -19.54
C ASN A 125 -4.38 8.92 -19.32
N GLN A 126 -4.74 9.86 -20.19
CA GLN A 126 -5.98 10.62 -20.07
C GLN A 126 -7.23 9.73 -20.16
N ALA A 127 -7.24 8.72 -21.04
CA ALA A 127 -8.39 7.84 -21.20
C ALA A 127 -8.65 6.99 -19.94
N MET A 128 -7.58 6.48 -19.31
CA MET A 128 -7.67 5.80 -18.02
C MET A 128 -8.23 6.71 -16.94
N LEU A 129 -7.74 7.95 -16.84
CA LEU A 129 -8.21 8.93 -15.85
C LEU A 129 -9.69 9.28 -16.05
N ASP A 130 -10.12 9.48 -17.30
CA ASP A 130 -11.52 9.79 -17.60
C ASP A 130 -12.43 8.62 -17.24
N HIS A 131 -11.98 7.38 -17.46
CA HIS A 131 -12.69 6.19 -17.03
C HIS A 131 -12.78 6.09 -15.50
N LEU A 132 -11.67 6.34 -14.79
CA LEU A 132 -11.64 6.36 -13.32
C LEU A 132 -12.59 7.42 -12.75
N LYS A 133 -12.62 8.63 -13.34
CA LYS A 133 -13.55 9.69 -12.96
C LYS A 133 -15.01 9.32 -13.19
N GLN A 134 -15.32 8.69 -14.32
CA GLN A 134 -16.67 8.19 -14.60
C GLN A 134 -17.08 7.13 -13.57
N GLN A 135 -16.19 6.20 -13.23
CA GLN A 135 -16.47 5.19 -12.22
C GLN A 135 -16.69 5.81 -10.84
N GLY A 136 -15.87 6.78 -10.43
CA GLY A 136 -16.02 7.51 -9.17
C GLY A 136 -17.33 8.31 -9.08
N ALA A 137 -17.73 8.97 -10.17
CA ALA A 137 -18.97 9.75 -10.20
C ALA A 137 -20.22 8.88 -9.90
N VAL A 138 -20.20 7.59 -10.29
CA VAL A 138 -21.29 6.65 -9.96
C VAL A 138 -21.36 6.42 -8.44
N TYR A 139 -20.23 6.27 -7.76
CA TYR A 139 -20.18 6.10 -6.31
C TYR A 139 -20.64 7.36 -5.59
N GLU A 140 -20.16 8.54 -6.01
CA GLU A 140 -20.51 9.82 -5.39
C GLU A 140 -22.01 10.15 -5.56
N GLN A 141 -22.61 9.77 -6.70
CA GLN A 141 -24.05 9.91 -6.91
C GLN A 141 -24.88 9.00 -5.99
N LEU A 142 -24.42 7.77 -5.77
CA LEU A 142 -25.14 6.77 -4.97
C LEU A 142 -24.97 6.96 -3.47
N ASP A 143 -23.86 7.57 -3.03
CA ASP A 143 -23.60 7.91 -1.63
C ASP A 143 -22.94 9.28 -1.49
N PRO A 144 -23.74 10.36 -1.55
CA PRO A 144 -23.24 11.74 -1.45
C PRO A 144 -22.73 12.10 -0.05
N ALA A 145 -22.92 11.25 0.96
CA ALA A 145 -22.39 11.48 2.31
C ALA A 145 -20.88 11.20 2.39
N HIS A 146 -20.33 10.43 1.44
CA HIS A 146 -18.90 10.12 1.33
C HIS A 146 -18.39 10.51 -0.07
N PRO A 147 -17.94 11.76 -0.26
CA PRO A 147 -17.32 12.19 -1.51
C PRO A 147 -16.20 11.25 -1.95
N VAL A 148 -15.98 11.12 -3.25
CA VAL A 148 -15.03 10.13 -3.76
C VAL A 148 -13.62 10.71 -3.86
N GLN A 149 -12.66 10.01 -3.26
CA GLN A 149 -11.24 10.22 -3.50
C GLN A 149 -10.73 9.13 -4.45
N LEU A 150 -10.30 9.54 -5.64
CA LEU A 150 -9.81 8.61 -6.66
C LEU A 150 -8.37 8.15 -6.37
N GLY A 151 -7.99 6.98 -6.84
CA GLY A 151 -6.64 6.46 -6.68
C GLY A 151 -6.18 5.45 -7.72
N ILE A 152 -4.91 5.04 -7.60
CA ILE A 152 -4.31 3.92 -8.31
C ILE A 152 -3.71 2.98 -7.28
N ASP A 153 -3.97 1.70 -7.45
CA ASP A 153 -3.38 0.62 -6.67
C ASP A 153 -2.31 -0.06 -7.52
N LEU A 154 -1.04 0.26 -7.23
CA LEU A 154 0.10 -0.01 -8.10
C LEU A 154 1.00 -1.07 -7.48
N VAL A 155 1.11 -2.23 -8.14
CA VAL A 155 2.10 -3.25 -7.78
C VAL A 155 3.49 -2.69 -8.01
N VAL A 156 4.23 -2.47 -6.92
CA VAL A 156 5.61 -1.95 -6.95
C VAL A 156 6.65 -3.03 -6.66
N SER A 157 6.26 -4.06 -5.92
CA SER A 157 7.01 -5.31 -5.79
C SER A 157 6.23 -6.34 -6.58
N VAL A 158 6.77 -6.77 -7.73
CA VAL A 158 6.08 -7.66 -8.68
C VAL A 158 6.50 -9.10 -8.37
N PRO A 159 5.55 -10.02 -8.13
CA PRO A 159 5.89 -11.40 -7.84
C PRO A 159 6.36 -12.13 -9.10
N ASP A 160 7.43 -12.91 -8.97
CA ASP A 160 8.00 -13.69 -10.06
C ASP A 160 7.91 -15.20 -9.77
N SER A 161 7.72 -15.98 -10.83
CA SER A 161 7.85 -17.45 -10.75
C SER A 161 9.31 -17.94 -10.76
N TYR A 162 10.27 -17.02 -10.86
CA TYR A 162 11.70 -17.27 -10.87
C TYR A 162 12.41 -16.41 -9.81
N PRO A 163 13.52 -16.87 -9.22
CA PRO A 163 14.10 -16.26 -8.03
C PRO A 163 14.63 -14.83 -8.20
N GLY A 164 14.93 -14.40 -9.43
CA GLY A 164 15.65 -13.14 -9.67
C GLY A 164 17.08 -13.15 -9.09
N PRO A 165 17.82 -12.03 -9.20
CA PRO A 165 19.20 -11.93 -8.70
C PRO A 165 19.33 -12.04 -7.18
N ASP A 166 18.32 -11.58 -6.44
CA ASP A 166 18.30 -11.57 -4.97
C ASP A 166 17.66 -12.82 -4.36
N ASN A 167 17.23 -13.77 -5.19
CA ASN A 167 16.56 -15.01 -4.78
C ASN A 167 15.29 -14.79 -3.94
N THR A 168 14.59 -13.70 -4.22
CA THR A 168 13.37 -13.27 -3.53
C THR A 168 12.11 -13.64 -4.27
N TYR A 169 12.18 -14.07 -5.53
CA TYR A 169 10.98 -14.33 -6.35
C TYR A 169 10.05 -13.09 -6.44
N SER A 170 10.64 -11.91 -6.39
CA SER A 170 9.96 -10.63 -6.54
C SER A 170 10.99 -9.60 -7.00
N HIS A 171 10.58 -8.68 -7.87
CA HIS A 171 11.40 -7.56 -8.32
C HIS A 171 10.67 -6.24 -8.16
N HIS A 172 11.41 -5.15 -8.05
CA HIS A 172 10.83 -3.81 -8.03
C HIS A 172 10.49 -3.36 -9.45
N VAL A 173 9.38 -2.65 -9.60
CA VAL A 173 9.17 -1.78 -10.76
C VAL A 173 10.34 -0.79 -10.86
N ASP A 174 10.76 -0.44 -12.07
CA ASP A 174 11.87 0.50 -12.23
C ASP A 174 11.50 1.92 -11.76
N ASP A 175 12.52 2.68 -11.33
CA ASP A 175 12.35 4.03 -10.78
C ASP A 175 11.64 5.00 -11.74
N ASP A 176 11.83 4.85 -13.05
CA ASP A 176 11.21 5.71 -14.06
C ASP A 176 9.71 5.42 -14.18
N THR A 177 9.34 4.14 -14.16
CA THR A 177 7.96 3.70 -14.08
C THR A 177 7.31 4.19 -12.79
N LEU A 178 7.88 3.93 -11.61
CA LEU A 178 7.32 4.39 -10.33
C LEU A 178 7.14 5.91 -10.30
N ARG A 179 8.15 6.67 -10.74
CA ARG A 179 8.07 8.13 -10.84
C ARG A 179 6.95 8.59 -11.77
N THR A 180 6.71 7.88 -12.88
CA THR A 180 5.61 8.18 -13.80
C THR A 180 4.25 8.11 -13.09
N TYR A 181 4.02 7.10 -12.25
CA TYR A 181 2.78 6.97 -11.48
C TYR A 181 2.68 8.01 -10.35
N VAL A 182 3.78 8.28 -9.62
CA VAL A 182 3.82 9.32 -8.58
C VAL A 182 3.47 10.68 -9.18
N ASP A 183 4.14 11.09 -10.26
CA ASP A 183 3.90 12.36 -10.94
C ASP A 183 2.49 12.45 -11.53
N PHE A 184 1.95 11.32 -12.01
CA PHE A 184 0.59 11.27 -12.53
C PHE A 184 -0.45 11.46 -11.41
N CYS A 185 -0.29 10.77 -10.28
CA CYS A 185 -1.20 10.88 -9.14
C CYS A 185 -1.15 12.28 -8.53
N GLN A 186 0.05 12.84 -8.36
CA GLN A 186 0.22 14.21 -7.83
C GLN A 186 -0.47 15.25 -8.72
N ARG A 187 -0.27 15.20 -10.04
CA ARG A 187 -0.86 16.17 -10.98
C ARG A 187 -2.38 16.10 -11.06
N ASN A 188 -2.96 14.94 -10.77
CA ASN A 188 -4.40 14.70 -10.94
C ASN A 188 -5.15 14.55 -9.60
N ASN A 189 -4.50 14.83 -8.47
CA ASN A 189 -5.07 14.68 -7.13
C ASN A 189 -5.62 13.25 -6.88
N LEU A 190 -4.84 12.25 -7.26
CA LEU A 190 -5.15 10.84 -7.02
C LEU A 190 -4.33 10.33 -5.83
N LEU A 191 -4.89 9.36 -5.11
CA LEU A 191 -4.10 8.53 -4.21
C LEU A 191 -3.25 7.55 -5.00
N LEU A 192 -2.11 7.16 -4.44
CA LEU A 192 -1.29 6.07 -4.95
C LEU A 192 -1.06 5.08 -3.81
N PHE A 193 -1.55 3.85 -3.97
CA PHE A 193 -1.21 2.74 -3.08
C PHE A 193 -0.01 2.02 -3.69
N LEU A 194 1.08 1.95 -2.93
CA LEU A 194 2.22 1.11 -3.27
C LEU A 194 1.88 -0.30 -2.77
N ASP A 195 1.58 -1.20 -3.71
CA ASP A 195 1.19 -2.58 -3.46
C ASP A 195 2.42 -3.50 -3.53
N LEU A 196 2.70 -4.17 -2.41
CA LEU A 196 3.89 -4.99 -2.22
C LEU A 196 3.53 -6.47 -2.26
N ASN A 197 3.87 -7.12 -3.37
CA ASN A 197 3.90 -8.58 -3.48
C ASN A 197 5.33 -9.07 -3.18
N ILE A 198 5.61 -9.35 -1.90
CA ILE A 198 6.97 -9.40 -1.32
C ILE A 198 7.79 -10.62 -1.75
N GLY A 199 7.15 -11.68 -2.24
CA GLY A 199 7.83 -12.96 -2.51
C GLY A 199 8.51 -13.49 -1.24
N GLN A 200 9.73 -14.00 -1.38
CA GLN A 200 10.60 -14.46 -0.29
C GLN A 200 11.54 -13.37 0.25
N ALA A 201 11.34 -12.10 -0.10
CA ALA A 201 12.15 -11.03 0.48
C ALA A 201 11.89 -10.91 2.00
N PRO A 202 12.90 -10.51 2.82
CA PRO A 202 12.65 -10.17 4.21
C PRO A 202 11.62 -9.02 4.29
N VAL A 203 10.47 -9.28 4.91
CA VAL A 203 9.29 -8.40 4.89
C VAL A 203 9.63 -6.94 5.14
N MET A 204 10.30 -6.65 6.26
CA MET A 204 10.61 -5.25 6.60
C MET A 204 11.73 -4.65 5.76
N LYS A 205 12.59 -5.45 5.12
CA LYS A 205 13.55 -4.92 4.14
C LYS A 205 12.80 -4.38 2.92
N GLU A 206 11.80 -5.12 2.46
CA GLU A 206 10.97 -4.74 1.33
C GLU A 206 10.14 -3.49 1.64
N VAL A 207 9.39 -3.51 2.74
CA VAL A 207 8.61 -2.36 3.22
C VAL A 207 9.46 -1.10 3.37
N SER A 208 10.66 -1.23 3.93
CA SER A 208 11.57 -0.08 4.15
C SER A 208 12.02 0.59 2.85
N SER A 209 12.00 -0.11 1.72
CA SER A 209 12.33 0.47 0.41
C SER A 209 11.28 1.48 -0.04
N PHE A 210 10.03 1.34 0.42
CA PHE A 210 8.90 2.16 -0.01
C PHE A 210 8.41 3.16 1.05
N LEU A 211 8.75 2.98 2.33
CA LEU A 211 8.41 3.96 3.38
C LEU A 211 8.78 5.41 3.03
N PRO A 212 9.95 5.72 2.41
CA PRO A 212 10.27 7.11 2.04
C PRO A 212 9.22 7.80 1.15
N TYR A 213 8.48 7.05 0.32
CA TYR A 213 7.41 7.62 -0.50
C TYR A 213 6.20 8.01 0.34
N LEU A 214 5.81 7.18 1.32
CA LEU A 214 4.72 7.49 2.24
C LEU A 214 5.07 8.70 3.12
N GLU A 215 6.35 8.83 3.50
CA GLU A 215 6.88 9.96 4.24
C GLU A 215 6.81 11.26 3.43
N GLN A 216 7.30 11.21 2.19
CA GLN A 216 7.44 12.39 1.34
C GLN A 216 6.13 12.87 0.74
N TYR A 217 5.24 11.96 0.36
CA TYR A 217 4.03 12.28 -0.41
C TYR A 217 2.76 12.01 0.40
N PRO A 218 1.97 13.05 0.76
CA PRO A 218 0.74 12.87 1.52
C PRO A 218 -0.28 11.92 0.87
N PHE A 219 -0.36 11.93 -0.46
CA PHE A 219 -1.28 11.09 -1.27
C PHE A 219 -0.79 9.65 -1.49
N VAL A 220 0.42 9.30 -1.03
CA VAL A 220 0.94 7.94 -1.14
C VAL A 220 0.58 7.13 0.11
N HIS A 221 0.07 5.93 -0.12
CA HIS A 221 -0.39 4.94 0.84
C HIS A 221 0.25 3.57 0.52
N MET A 222 -0.09 2.53 1.28
CA MET A 222 0.49 1.20 1.10
C MET A 222 -0.62 0.13 1.02
N ALA A 223 -0.37 -0.88 0.21
CA ALA A 223 -1.13 -2.11 0.10
C ALA A 223 -0.18 -3.30 0.22
N ILE A 224 -0.65 -4.40 0.77
CA ILE A 224 0.09 -5.66 0.91
C ILE A 224 -0.79 -6.76 0.35
N ASP A 225 -0.22 -7.61 -0.50
CA ASP A 225 -0.82 -8.86 -1.01
C ASP A 225 -0.22 -10.07 -0.27
N PRO A 226 -0.86 -10.57 0.82
CA PRO A 226 -0.31 -11.64 1.63
C PRO A 226 -0.17 -12.96 0.88
N GLU A 227 -1.06 -13.25 -0.07
CA GLU A 227 -1.02 -14.43 -0.93
C GLU A 227 0.32 -14.63 -1.65
N TRP A 228 1.06 -13.54 -1.92
CA TRP A 228 2.35 -13.51 -2.61
C TRP A 228 3.54 -13.28 -1.67
N MET A 229 3.34 -13.26 -0.36
CA MET A 229 4.38 -13.04 0.65
C MET A 229 4.79 -14.35 1.33
N PHE A 230 5.99 -14.87 1.09
CA PHE A 230 6.52 -16.16 1.56
C PHE A 230 7.66 -16.02 2.60
N PRO A 231 7.41 -15.48 3.81
CA PRO A 231 8.44 -15.20 4.81
C PRO A 231 9.13 -16.45 5.36
N ARG A 232 8.52 -17.63 5.20
CA ARG A 232 9.12 -18.92 5.61
C ARG A 232 9.73 -19.71 4.43
N HIS A 233 9.78 -19.12 3.23
CA HIS A 233 10.38 -19.73 2.03
C HIS A 233 9.77 -21.10 1.66
N ASP A 234 8.47 -21.23 1.82
CA ASP A 234 7.68 -22.47 1.63
C ASP A 234 6.86 -22.47 0.34
N GLY A 235 7.10 -21.53 -0.56
CA GLY A 235 6.43 -21.48 -1.85
C GLY A 235 7.05 -20.49 -2.84
N ILE A 236 6.60 -20.62 -4.08
CA ILE A 236 6.97 -19.77 -5.21
C ILE A 236 5.72 -19.04 -5.70
N PRO A 237 5.75 -17.70 -5.81
CA PRO A 237 4.64 -16.94 -6.39
C PRO A 237 4.22 -17.47 -7.76
N GLY A 238 2.92 -17.45 -8.03
CA GLY A 238 2.30 -18.03 -9.23
C GLY A 238 2.27 -19.57 -9.27
N THR A 239 2.92 -20.27 -8.32
CA THR A 239 2.84 -21.74 -8.17
C THR A 239 2.14 -22.13 -6.87
N ASN A 240 2.45 -21.41 -5.80
CA ASN A 240 1.88 -21.59 -4.48
C ASN A 240 1.15 -20.31 -4.07
N LEU A 241 0.31 -20.44 -3.04
CA LEU A 241 -0.24 -19.32 -2.30
C LEU A 241 0.29 -19.40 -0.87
N SER A 242 0.51 -18.26 -0.23
CA SER A 242 1.14 -18.22 1.10
C SER A 242 0.14 -18.30 2.27
N ASN A 243 0.67 -18.60 3.46
CA ASN A 243 0.00 -18.49 4.77
C ASN A 243 0.78 -17.54 5.67
N VAL A 244 0.45 -16.26 5.66
CA VAL A 244 1.13 -15.26 6.50
C VAL A 244 0.58 -15.29 7.92
N ARG A 245 1.35 -14.73 8.85
CA ARG A 245 0.96 -14.60 10.26
C ARG A 245 0.88 -13.13 10.65
N SER A 246 0.16 -12.85 11.73
CA SER A 246 0.16 -11.55 12.37
C SER A 246 1.59 -11.08 12.71
N SER A 247 2.51 -11.99 13.04
CA SER A 247 3.93 -11.67 13.25
C SER A 247 4.66 -11.15 12.01
N ASP A 248 4.16 -11.46 10.82
CA ASP A 248 4.72 -10.98 9.55
C ASP A 248 4.10 -9.61 9.17
N LEU A 249 2.82 -9.40 9.49
CA LEU A 249 2.06 -8.20 9.13
C LEU A 249 2.14 -7.06 10.16
N ASN A 250 2.20 -7.38 11.46
CA ASN A 250 2.24 -6.38 12.54
C ASN A 250 3.44 -5.41 12.44
N PRO A 251 4.66 -5.85 12.06
CA PRO A 251 5.75 -4.93 11.81
C PRO A 251 5.45 -3.89 10.72
N ILE A 252 4.65 -4.24 9.71
CA ILE A 252 4.22 -3.34 8.64
C ILE A 252 3.21 -2.33 9.19
N ILE A 253 2.20 -2.82 9.92
CA ILE A 253 1.17 -1.99 10.57
C ILE A 253 1.82 -0.96 11.49
N ASP A 254 2.75 -1.39 12.34
CA ASP A 254 3.45 -0.53 13.28
C ASP A 254 4.33 0.50 12.57
N ALA A 255 5.02 0.11 11.50
CA ALA A 255 5.86 1.01 10.71
C ALA A 255 5.03 2.11 10.03
N VAL A 256 3.90 1.77 9.42
CA VAL A 256 3.00 2.75 8.78
C VAL A 256 2.32 3.64 9.83
N ALA A 257 1.89 3.08 10.96
CA ALA A 257 1.28 3.82 12.07
C ALA A 257 2.23 4.83 12.74
N ALA A 258 3.55 4.62 12.64
CA ALA A 258 4.53 5.54 13.20
C ALA A 258 4.74 6.81 12.34
N LEU A 259 4.44 6.75 11.04
CA LEU A 259 4.72 7.84 10.09
C LEU A 259 4.04 9.16 10.45
N PRO A 260 2.75 9.21 10.81
CA PRO A 260 2.05 10.48 11.01
C PRO A 260 2.65 11.31 12.14
N GLN A 261 2.94 10.67 13.27
CA GLN A 261 3.53 11.33 14.43
C GLN A 261 4.98 11.73 14.18
N LYS A 262 5.74 10.89 13.46
CA LYS A 262 7.16 11.15 13.17
C LYS A 262 7.35 12.30 12.18
N TYR A 263 6.50 12.37 11.15
CA TYR A 263 6.69 13.28 10.02
C TYR A 263 5.64 14.40 9.93
N HIS A 264 4.70 14.47 10.88
CA HIS A 264 3.61 15.46 10.89
C HIS A 264 2.77 15.43 9.61
N ILE A 265 2.46 14.23 9.12
CA ILE A 265 1.66 13.97 7.93
C ILE A 265 0.33 13.31 8.30
N PRO A 266 -0.74 13.45 7.50
CA PRO A 266 -2.00 12.74 7.76
C PRO A 266 -1.78 11.22 7.90
N ARG A 267 -2.63 10.56 8.69
CA ARG A 267 -2.60 9.10 8.77
C ARG A 267 -2.79 8.45 7.41
N LYS A 268 -2.09 7.33 7.23
CA LYS A 268 -2.07 6.58 5.98
C LYS A 268 -3.13 5.49 6.01
N ILE A 269 -3.69 5.18 4.84
CA ILE A 269 -4.41 3.94 4.61
C ILE A 269 -3.37 2.83 4.41
N LEU A 270 -3.58 1.70 5.08
CA LEU A 270 -2.87 0.45 4.84
C LEU A 270 -3.91 -0.59 4.41
N ILE A 271 -3.85 -1.00 3.15
CA ILE A 271 -4.68 -2.08 2.62
C ILE A 271 -3.97 -3.41 2.87
N ILE A 272 -4.69 -4.38 3.43
CA ILE A 272 -4.29 -5.79 3.43
C ILE A 272 -5.29 -6.48 2.52
N HIS A 273 -4.84 -6.87 1.33
CA HIS A 273 -5.63 -7.69 0.42
C HIS A 273 -5.84 -9.06 1.06
N GLN A 274 -7.01 -9.64 0.81
CA GLN A 274 -7.37 -10.96 1.31
C GLN A 274 -8.10 -11.72 0.21
N TYR A 275 -7.48 -12.81 -0.21
CA TYR A 275 -7.92 -13.70 -1.26
C TYR A 275 -8.46 -15.04 -0.70
N ARG A 276 -8.04 -15.45 0.51
CA ARG A 276 -8.60 -16.62 1.23
C ARG A 276 -8.95 -16.27 2.68
N GLY A 277 -9.71 -17.15 3.33
CA GLY A 277 -10.10 -17.00 4.73
C GLY A 277 -8.91 -16.96 5.70
N ASP A 278 -9.20 -16.62 6.96
CA ASP A 278 -8.24 -16.70 8.05
C ASP A 278 -8.18 -18.11 8.67
N GLY A 279 -7.26 -18.31 9.61
CA GLY A 279 -7.06 -19.58 10.28
C GLY A 279 -7.95 -19.85 11.50
N GLU A 280 -8.85 -18.95 11.90
CA GLU A 280 -9.56 -19.09 13.19
C GLU A 280 -10.54 -20.27 13.20
N SER A 281 -11.09 -20.63 12.04
CA SER A 281 -11.96 -21.81 11.88
C SER A 281 -11.24 -23.00 11.22
N ALA A 282 -9.95 -22.87 10.92
CA ALA A 282 -9.16 -23.89 10.24
C ALA A 282 -8.74 -25.00 11.21
N SER A 283 -8.58 -26.22 10.69
CA SER A 283 -8.06 -27.34 11.48
C SER A 283 -6.57 -27.16 11.76
N ASN A 284 -5.87 -26.57 10.79
CA ASN A 284 -4.51 -26.10 10.92
C ASN A 284 -4.43 -24.65 10.40
N PRO A 285 -4.39 -23.63 11.28
CA PRO A 285 -4.29 -22.23 10.87
C PRO A 285 -3.03 -21.91 10.06
N TYR A 286 -2.01 -22.78 10.11
CA TYR A 286 -0.74 -22.60 9.41
C TYR A 286 -0.67 -23.33 8.06
N ASP A 287 -1.77 -23.93 7.60
CA ASP A 287 -1.84 -24.52 6.27
C ASP A 287 -2.27 -23.47 5.24
N ALA A 288 -1.44 -23.27 4.21
CA ALA A 288 -1.73 -22.33 3.13
C ALA A 288 -2.92 -22.73 2.23
N GLY A 289 -3.30 -24.01 2.26
CA GLY A 289 -4.53 -24.49 1.64
C GLY A 289 -5.80 -24.16 2.43
N GLU A 290 -5.69 -23.91 3.73
CA GLU A 290 -6.84 -23.60 4.60
C GLU A 290 -6.97 -22.10 4.90
N ALA A 291 -5.83 -21.40 5.08
CA ALA A 291 -5.82 -20.02 5.53
C ALA A 291 -4.74 -19.18 4.84
N GLU A 292 -5.08 -17.93 4.51
CA GLU A 292 -4.10 -16.93 4.08
C GLU A 292 -3.49 -16.18 5.25
N ILE A 293 -4.30 -15.76 6.22
CA ILE A 293 -3.83 -15.09 7.45
C ILE A 293 -4.11 -16.04 8.62
N ALA A 294 -3.06 -16.69 9.12
CA ALA A 294 -3.20 -17.76 10.11
C ALA A 294 -3.92 -17.34 11.39
N ASP A 295 -3.64 -16.14 11.87
CA ASP A 295 -4.06 -15.65 13.18
C ASP A 295 -4.50 -14.18 13.11
N LYS A 296 -5.41 -13.88 12.19
CA LYS A 296 -5.90 -12.53 11.88
C LYS A 296 -6.40 -11.75 13.10
N ARG A 297 -6.92 -12.43 14.12
CA ARG A 297 -7.33 -11.80 15.39
C ARG A 297 -6.18 -11.10 16.13
N ASN A 298 -4.94 -11.51 15.88
CA ASN A 298 -3.75 -10.98 16.53
C ASN A 298 -3.15 -9.78 15.77
N LEU A 299 -3.77 -9.33 14.68
CA LEU A 299 -3.32 -8.11 14.01
C LEU A 299 -3.43 -6.91 14.94
N HIS A 300 -2.41 -6.06 14.94
CA HIS A 300 -2.39 -4.83 15.71
C HIS A 300 -3.45 -3.85 15.20
N SER A 301 -4.01 -3.07 16.12
CA SER A 301 -4.87 -1.94 15.81
C SER A 301 -4.23 -0.65 16.28
N SER A 302 -4.25 0.38 15.43
CA SER A 302 -3.74 1.70 15.79
C SER A 302 -4.62 2.79 15.20
N PRO A 303 -5.01 3.84 15.97
CA PRO A 303 -5.77 4.96 15.44
C PRO A 303 -4.95 5.87 14.51
N LEU A 304 -3.64 5.59 14.37
CA LEU A 304 -2.68 6.33 13.55
C LEU A 304 -2.52 5.74 12.15
N VAL A 305 -3.21 4.64 11.83
CA VAL A 305 -3.28 4.05 10.49
C VAL A 305 -4.70 3.61 10.21
N ASP A 306 -5.22 3.93 9.03
CA ASP A 306 -6.53 3.46 8.59
C ASP A 306 -6.34 2.08 7.94
N MET A 307 -6.37 1.02 8.76
CA MET A 307 -6.26 -0.36 8.27
C MET A 307 -7.56 -0.80 7.59
N VAL A 308 -7.41 -1.32 6.37
CA VAL A 308 -8.48 -1.83 5.52
C VAL A 308 -8.21 -3.30 5.24
N ILE A 309 -9.16 -4.18 5.59
CA ILE A 309 -9.18 -5.55 5.05
C ILE A 309 -9.96 -5.50 3.74
N HIS A 310 -9.33 -5.92 2.66
CA HIS A 310 -9.84 -5.75 1.31
C HIS A 310 -10.04 -7.10 0.62
N VAL A 311 -11.28 -7.44 0.27
CA VAL A 311 -11.59 -8.69 -0.43
C VAL A 311 -11.08 -8.59 -1.87
N ASP A 312 -9.98 -9.29 -2.16
CA ASP A 312 -9.32 -9.27 -3.47
C ASP A 312 -9.98 -10.23 -4.47
N SER A 313 -10.51 -11.35 -3.96
CA SER A 313 -11.13 -12.48 -4.65
C SER A 313 -11.54 -12.26 -6.11
N VAL A 314 -11.11 -13.17 -6.96
CA VAL A 314 -11.46 -13.19 -8.39
C VAL A 314 -12.87 -13.75 -8.63
N GLY A 315 -13.54 -13.25 -9.67
CA GLY A 315 -14.85 -13.75 -10.11
C GLY A 315 -14.82 -14.34 -11.52
N GLY A 316 -15.92 -14.20 -12.26
CA GLY A 316 -16.04 -14.66 -13.65
C GLY A 316 -16.50 -16.11 -13.82
N PHE A 317 -17.04 -16.72 -12.77
CA PHE A 317 -17.66 -18.05 -12.77
C PHE A 317 -19.09 -18.00 -12.20
N PRO A 318 -20.00 -18.92 -12.57
CA PRO A 318 -21.38 -18.88 -12.08
C PRO A 318 -21.43 -18.92 -10.55
N GLY A 319 -22.03 -17.89 -9.93
CA GLY A 319 -22.14 -17.76 -8.48
C GLY A 319 -21.12 -16.81 -7.84
N ASP A 320 -20.15 -16.31 -8.60
CA ASP A 320 -19.09 -15.39 -8.16
C ASP A 320 -19.60 -14.20 -7.32
N LYS A 321 -20.69 -13.55 -7.71
CA LYS A 321 -21.27 -12.42 -6.96
C LYS A 321 -21.70 -12.79 -5.55
N GLU A 322 -22.34 -13.95 -5.41
CA GLU A 322 -22.83 -14.42 -4.10
C GLU A 322 -21.66 -14.88 -3.24
N GLU A 323 -20.67 -15.54 -3.85
CA GLU A 323 -19.43 -15.90 -3.17
C GLU A 323 -18.68 -14.67 -2.67
N LYS A 324 -18.48 -13.64 -3.49
CA LYS A 324 -17.79 -12.41 -3.07
C LYS A 324 -18.57 -11.66 -1.99
N LYS A 325 -19.91 -11.64 -2.04
CA LYS A 325 -20.73 -11.08 -0.94
C LYS A 325 -20.54 -11.87 0.35
N GLN A 326 -20.51 -13.20 0.27
CA GLN A 326 -20.28 -14.06 1.42
C GLN A 326 -18.89 -13.81 2.02
N GLN A 327 -17.85 -13.79 1.18
CA GLN A 327 -16.47 -13.50 1.58
C GLN A 327 -16.35 -12.13 2.24
N TYR A 328 -17.00 -11.09 1.71
CA TYR A 328 -17.02 -9.78 2.35
C TYR A 328 -17.76 -9.79 3.69
N ASN A 329 -18.91 -10.47 3.78
CA ASN A 329 -19.62 -10.59 5.04
C ASN A 329 -18.77 -11.31 6.10
N GLU A 330 -18.03 -12.36 5.73
CA GLU A 330 -17.18 -13.13 6.64
C GLU A 330 -15.91 -12.35 7.00
N TRP A 331 -15.08 -12.03 6.01
CA TRP A 331 -13.72 -11.52 6.22
C TRP A 331 -13.67 -10.03 6.59
N VAL A 332 -14.77 -9.30 6.38
CA VAL A 332 -14.90 -7.91 6.79
C VAL A 332 -16.00 -7.78 7.85
N GLY A 333 -17.25 -8.08 7.50
CA GLY A 333 -18.40 -7.83 8.37
C GLY A 333 -18.29 -8.50 9.75
N ASN A 334 -18.13 -9.82 9.75
CA ASN A 334 -18.02 -10.62 10.97
C ASN A 334 -16.68 -10.36 11.67
N ASP A 335 -15.57 -10.36 10.94
CA ASP A 335 -14.23 -10.16 11.52
C ASP A 335 -14.07 -8.79 12.20
N MET A 336 -14.66 -7.72 11.67
CA MET A 336 -14.70 -6.41 12.35
C MET A 336 -15.40 -6.48 13.71
N GLN A 337 -16.47 -7.28 13.81
CA GLN A 337 -17.21 -7.49 15.05
C GLN A 337 -16.50 -8.45 16.00
N HIS A 338 -15.77 -9.42 15.48
CA HIS A 338 -15.09 -10.43 16.30
C HIS A 338 -13.74 -9.94 16.84
N TYR A 339 -12.93 -9.29 16.01
CA TYR A 339 -11.53 -9.00 16.33
C TYR A 339 -11.31 -7.56 16.77
N HIS A 340 -12.15 -6.62 16.32
CA HIS A 340 -12.06 -5.19 16.65
C HIS A 340 -10.67 -4.57 16.36
N ASN A 341 -9.92 -5.13 15.40
CA ASN A 341 -8.57 -4.68 15.08
C ASN A 341 -8.45 -3.86 13.80
N PHE A 342 -9.47 -3.84 12.94
CA PHE A 342 -9.58 -2.93 11.79
C PHE A 342 -10.95 -2.23 11.76
N ARG A 343 -11.05 -1.16 10.96
CA ARG A 343 -12.22 -0.26 10.97
C ARG A 343 -12.91 -0.13 9.61
N TYR A 344 -12.29 -0.63 8.55
CA TYR A 344 -12.73 -0.38 7.18
C TYR A 344 -12.66 -1.65 6.35
N GLY A 345 -13.67 -1.83 5.51
CA GLY A 345 -13.73 -2.87 4.49
C GLY A 345 -13.36 -2.35 3.12
N GLY A 346 -12.72 -3.21 2.34
CA GLY A 346 -12.45 -2.99 0.92
C GLY A 346 -12.99 -4.12 0.03
N PHE A 347 -13.22 -3.82 -1.24
CA PHE A 347 -13.82 -4.77 -2.18
C PHE A 347 -13.27 -4.58 -3.60
N LYS A 348 -12.76 -5.65 -4.22
CA LYS A 348 -12.31 -5.63 -5.62
C LYS A 348 -13.41 -6.03 -6.59
N ILE A 349 -13.37 -5.49 -7.79
CA ILE A 349 -14.24 -5.83 -8.93
C ILE A 349 -13.36 -5.92 -10.18
N PHE A 350 -13.69 -6.82 -11.13
CA PHE A 350 -12.90 -6.99 -12.36
C PHE A 350 -13.73 -6.76 -13.61
N TYR A 351 -13.35 -5.77 -14.44
CA TYR A 351 -14.15 -5.37 -15.60
C TYR A 351 -14.28 -6.44 -16.69
N LYS A 352 -13.22 -7.19 -16.99
CA LYS A 352 -13.14 -8.19 -18.06
C LYS A 352 -13.38 -9.61 -17.53
N ILE A 353 -12.81 -9.99 -16.38
CA ILE A 353 -12.98 -11.31 -15.77
C ILE A 353 -14.44 -11.54 -15.40
N GLU A 354 -15.08 -10.60 -14.69
CA GLU A 354 -16.47 -10.74 -14.20
C GLU A 354 -17.50 -10.35 -15.26
N ALA A 355 -17.11 -9.73 -16.38
CA ALA A 355 -18.05 -9.46 -17.48
C ALA A 355 -18.72 -10.74 -18.01
N LYS A 356 -18.08 -11.91 -17.87
CA LYS A 356 -18.60 -13.21 -18.30
C LYS A 356 -19.88 -13.61 -17.57
N THR A 357 -20.03 -13.18 -16.33
CA THR A 357 -21.15 -13.46 -15.41
C THR A 357 -21.96 -12.19 -15.10
N GLY A 358 -21.57 -11.08 -15.72
CA GLY A 358 -22.04 -9.72 -15.50
C GLY A 358 -21.36 -9.11 -14.28
N ILE A 359 -20.89 -7.87 -14.39
CA ILE A 359 -20.22 -7.16 -13.29
C ILE A 359 -21.22 -6.88 -12.16
N MET A 360 -20.79 -6.97 -10.90
CA MET A 360 -21.61 -6.56 -9.75
C MET A 360 -21.94 -5.06 -9.85
N PRO A 361 -23.22 -4.66 -9.86
CA PRO A 361 -23.60 -3.25 -9.91
C PRO A 361 -23.08 -2.46 -8.71
N THR A 362 -22.64 -1.22 -8.92
CA THR A 362 -22.16 -0.33 -7.83
C THR A 362 -23.13 -0.21 -6.66
N LYS A 363 -24.44 -0.17 -6.93
CA LYS A 363 -25.47 -0.13 -5.87
C LYS A 363 -25.47 -1.38 -4.97
N ASP A 364 -25.10 -2.54 -5.52
CA ASP A 364 -25.07 -3.81 -4.78
C ASP A 364 -23.78 -3.89 -3.96
N VAL A 365 -22.67 -3.34 -4.48
CA VAL A 365 -21.40 -3.16 -3.75
C VAL A 365 -21.61 -2.24 -2.54
N LEU A 366 -22.30 -1.12 -2.73
CA LEU A 366 -22.64 -0.19 -1.63
C LEU A 366 -23.67 -0.75 -0.64
N ALA A 367 -24.39 -1.81 -1.01
CA ALA A 367 -25.33 -2.49 -0.13
C ALA A 367 -24.67 -3.57 0.74
N LEU A 368 -23.39 -3.87 0.54
CA LEU A 368 -22.60 -4.71 1.44
C LEU A 368 -22.56 -4.07 2.85
N ASN A 369 -22.37 -4.89 3.87
CA ASN A 369 -22.41 -4.45 5.27
C ASN A 369 -21.12 -4.83 6.02
N PRO A 370 -20.34 -3.86 6.53
CA PRO A 370 -20.50 -2.42 6.31
C PRO A 370 -20.26 -2.03 4.84
N PRO A 371 -20.77 -0.90 4.34
CA PRO A 371 -20.46 -0.45 2.98
C PRO A 371 -18.93 -0.27 2.81
N PRO A 372 -18.31 -0.83 1.75
CA PRO A 372 -16.88 -0.71 1.52
C PRO A 372 -16.45 0.74 1.42
N MET A 373 -15.35 1.08 2.08
CA MET A 373 -14.74 2.40 2.04
C MET A 373 -13.59 2.50 1.04
N VAL A 374 -13.07 1.37 0.57
CA VAL A 374 -12.07 1.28 -0.49
C VAL A 374 -12.54 0.28 -1.55
N ILE A 375 -12.74 0.73 -2.78
CA ILE A 375 -13.11 -0.13 -3.90
C ILE A 375 -11.99 -0.08 -4.93
N THR A 376 -11.50 -1.25 -5.34
CA THR A 376 -10.53 -1.36 -6.44
C THR A 376 -11.16 -2.02 -7.66
N TYR A 377 -10.75 -1.58 -8.85
CA TYR A 377 -11.16 -2.18 -10.11
C TYR A 377 -9.96 -2.73 -10.86
N GLY A 378 -9.96 -4.04 -11.09
CA GLY A 378 -9.07 -4.75 -12.01
C GLY A 378 -9.74 -4.99 -13.36
N ASN A 379 -9.04 -5.73 -14.23
CA ASN A 379 -9.55 -6.20 -15.52
C ASN A 379 -9.87 -7.69 -15.44
#